data_AF-A0A1J3JAK5-F1
#
_entry.id   AF-A0A1J3JAK5-F1
#
_cell.length_a   1.000
_cell.length_b   1.000
_cell.length_c   1.000
_cell.angle_alpha   90.00
_cell.angle_beta   90.00
_cell.angle_gamma   90.00
#
_symmetry.space_group_name_H-M   'P 1'
#
loop_
_entity.id
_entity.type
_entity.pdbx_description
1 polymer ?
#
loop_
_entity_poly.entity_id
_entity_poly.type
_entity_poly.pdbx_seq_one_letter_code
_entity_poly.pdbx_strand_id
1 'polypeptide(L)'
;FALEYPDEHITAVEGSYNKVAMYATEVITSLVFKTSKGKTSPTFGPNLFGVVNGTKFVFEDEGKKIVGFHGRSANAIDALGVYIVQDSLTTSSPLYKLEAKGGTEGRVWDDGAYDGVKTRRIGQDDSRITYLEFEYEKSGKSETRPHGVKGEKLSECVIDFPDEYVKSVEATYDKPSLFRNTVIISLKLETSKGRTSIFGYEVGKKFVLKQNDHRIVGFHGKEGEAIDALGAYFA
;
A
#
# COMPACT_ATOMS: atom_id res chain seq x y z
N PHE A 1 -8.17 13.14 33.29
CA PHE A 1 -7.17 13.50 32.24
C PHE A 1 -7.92 13.67 30.94
N ALA A 2 -7.69 14.77 30.23
CA ALA A 2 -8.39 15.08 28.98
C ALA A 2 -7.36 15.33 27.86
N LEU A 3 -7.72 14.91 26.66
CA LEU A 3 -6.94 15.09 25.44
C LEU A 3 -7.51 16.27 24.65
N GLU A 4 -6.65 17.02 23.98
CA GLU A 4 -7.04 18.02 22.98
C GLU A 4 -7.41 17.34 21.66
N TYR A 5 -8.58 16.69 21.61
CA TYR A 5 -9.05 16.02 20.39
C TYR A 5 -9.47 17.03 19.30
N PRO A 6 -9.13 16.81 18.02
CA PRO A 6 -8.44 15.64 17.45
C PRO A 6 -6.90 15.73 17.41
N ASP A 7 -6.33 16.85 17.83
CA ASP A 7 -4.90 17.17 17.65
C ASP A 7 -3.95 16.41 18.60
N GLU A 8 -4.48 15.86 19.69
CA GLU A 8 -3.74 15.08 20.68
C GLU A 8 -4.32 13.66 20.79
N HIS A 9 -3.43 12.67 20.77
CA HIS A 9 -3.81 11.26 20.94
C HIS A 9 -2.84 10.53 21.86
N ILE A 10 -3.26 9.37 22.36
CA ILE A 10 -2.46 8.53 23.25
C ILE A 10 -1.47 7.73 22.40
N THR A 11 -0.21 7.72 22.81
CA THR A 11 0.89 7.00 22.14
C THR A 11 1.47 5.88 23.00
N ALA A 12 1.32 5.97 24.33
CA ALA A 12 1.70 4.90 25.23
C ALA A 12 0.80 4.84 26.47
N VAL A 13 0.66 3.63 27.01
CA VAL A 13 -0.02 3.34 28.28
C VAL A 13 0.94 2.54 29.14
N GLU A 14 1.34 3.12 30.27
CA GLU A 14 2.15 2.45 31.27
C GLU A 14 1.27 2.07 32.45
N GLY A 15 1.66 1.05 33.19
CA GLY A 15 0.94 0.69 34.39
C GLY A 15 1.64 -0.36 35.21
N SER A 16 0.93 -0.82 36.23
CA SER A 16 1.36 -1.94 37.06
C SER A 16 0.17 -2.85 37.38
N TYR A 17 0.46 -4.10 37.68
CA TYR A 17 -0.50 -5.04 38.22
C TYR A 17 0.09 -5.76 39.44
N ASN A 18 -0.79 -6.18 40.35
CA ASN A 18 -0.37 -6.89 41.55
C ASN A 18 -1.50 -7.78 42.07
N LYS A 19 -1.16 -8.81 42.85
CA LYS A 19 -2.14 -9.58 43.60
C LYS A 19 -2.64 -8.76 44.79
N VAL A 20 -3.93 -8.45 44.79
CA VAL A 20 -4.56 -7.64 45.84
C VAL A 20 -5.42 -8.54 46.71
N ALA A 21 -5.13 -8.57 48.02
CA ALA A 21 -5.75 -9.49 48.97
C ALA A 21 -7.29 -9.42 48.98
N MET A 22 -7.86 -8.22 48.82
CA MET A 22 -9.31 -8.00 48.77
C MET A 22 -9.99 -8.70 47.58
N TYR A 23 -9.29 -8.88 46.46
CA TYR A 23 -9.82 -9.51 45.24
C TYR A 23 -9.34 -10.96 45.05
N ALA A 24 -8.43 -11.43 45.91
CA ALA A 24 -7.79 -12.76 45.83
C ALA A 24 -7.11 -13.10 44.48
N THR A 25 -6.96 -12.11 43.58
CA THR A 25 -6.41 -12.25 42.22
C THR A 25 -5.49 -11.08 41.87
N GLU A 26 -4.76 -11.21 40.76
CA GLU A 26 -4.01 -10.12 40.14
C GLU A 26 -4.95 -9.15 39.43
N VAL A 27 -4.76 -7.86 39.67
CA VAL A 27 -5.53 -6.78 39.04
C VAL A 27 -4.59 -5.65 38.65
N ILE A 28 -4.97 -4.85 37.66
CA ILE A 28 -4.27 -3.61 37.32
C ILE A 28 -4.39 -2.63 38.49
N THR A 29 -3.26 -2.18 39.00
CA THR A 29 -3.15 -1.29 40.17
C THR A 29 -2.73 0.12 39.81
N SER A 30 -2.13 0.35 38.65
CA SER A 30 -1.87 1.71 38.19
C SER A 30 -1.91 1.86 36.68
N LEU A 31 -2.23 3.08 36.23
CA LEU A 31 -2.17 3.50 34.83
C LEU A 31 -1.61 4.92 34.68
N VAL A 32 -0.79 5.13 33.67
CA VAL A 32 -0.26 6.42 33.21
C VAL A 32 -0.37 6.45 31.69
N PHE A 33 -0.88 7.56 31.16
CA PHE A 33 -1.05 7.78 29.72
C PHE A 33 -0.03 8.81 29.23
N LYS A 34 0.63 8.52 28.11
CA LYS A 34 1.49 9.46 27.39
C LYS A 34 0.86 9.82 26.04
N THR A 35 1.04 11.06 25.60
CA THR A 35 0.40 11.58 24.39
C THR A 35 1.38 12.04 23.33
N SER A 36 0.87 12.21 22.10
CA SER A 36 1.60 12.74 20.94
C SER A 36 2.15 14.15 21.13
N LYS A 37 1.61 14.94 22.08
CA LYS A 37 2.10 16.29 22.43
C LYS A 37 3.14 16.26 23.56
N GLY A 38 3.61 15.08 23.96
CA GLY A 38 4.58 14.90 25.05
C GLY A 38 3.98 15.05 26.45
N LYS A 39 2.64 15.11 26.57
CA LYS A 39 1.94 15.19 27.86
C LYS A 39 1.92 13.82 28.52
N THR A 40 2.15 13.79 29.83
CA THR A 40 1.98 12.59 30.66
C THR A 40 0.88 12.82 31.68
N SER A 41 -0.04 11.86 31.83
CA SER A 41 -1.10 11.95 32.83
C SER A 41 -0.56 11.77 34.26
N PRO A 42 -1.31 12.20 35.29
CA PRO A 42 -1.08 11.68 36.64
C PRO A 42 -1.17 10.14 36.66
N THR A 43 -0.53 9.52 37.64
CA THR A 43 -0.72 8.10 37.93
C THR A 43 -2.11 7.88 38.52
N PHE A 44 -2.93 7.09 37.83
CA PHE A 44 -4.21 6.62 38.32
C PHE A 44 -4.01 5.33 39.09
N GLY A 45 -4.64 5.19 40.26
CA GLY A 45 -4.55 4.01 41.13
C GLY A 45 -3.95 4.31 42.51
N PRO A 46 -4.02 3.36 43.46
CA PRO A 46 -3.48 3.55 44.80
C PRO A 46 -1.95 3.71 44.77
N ASN A 47 -1.48 4.92 45.01
CA ASN A 47 -0.06 5.29 45.01
C ASN A 47 0.29 6.08 46.29
N LEU A 48 0.39 5.38 47.43
CA LEU A 48 0.78 6.03 48.68
C LEU A 48 2.19 6.62 48.53
N PHE A 49 2.30 7.95 48.64
CA PHE A 49 3.56 8.72 48.44
C PHE A 49 4.22 8.52 47.06
N GLY A 50 3.44 8.22 46.01
CA GLY A 50 3.99 8.00 44.66
C GLY A 50 4.68 6.64 44.48
N VAL A 51 4.62 5.76 45.48
CA VAL A 51 5.14 4.40 45.37
C VAL A 51 4.11 3.51 44.66
N VAL A 52 4.50 3.01 43.49
CA VAL A 52 3.72 2.05 42.72
C VAL A 52 4.25 0.65 43.01
N ASN A 53 3.44 -0.19 43.67
CA ASN A 53 3.76 -1.58 43.97
C ASN A 53 3.18 -2.53 42.91
N GLY A 54 3.99 -3.49 42.48
CA GLY A 54 3.60 -4.55 41.53
C GLY A 54 4.53 -4.66 40.34
N THR A 55 4.15 -5.53 39.39
CA THR A 55 4.88 -5.73 38.13
C THR A 55 4.45 -4.66 37.14
N LYS A 56 5.43 -3.97 36.55
CA LYS A 56 5.19 -2.89 35.58
C LYS A 56 4.97 -3.45 34.17
N PHE A 57 4.16 -2.76 33.39
CA PHE A 57 3.99 -3.00 31.96
C PHE A 57 3.94 -1.68 31.20
N VAL A 58 4.24 -1.75 29.91
CA VAL A 58 4.13 -0.63 28.97
C VAL A 58 3.54 -1.16 27.67
N PHE A 59 2.53 -0.47 27.15
CA PHE A 59 2.06 -0.61 25.79
C PHE A 59 2.51 0.61 24.99
N GLU A 60 3.48 0.40 24.09
CA GLU A 60 3.97 1.40 23.15
C GLU A 60 4.46 0.70 21.87
N ASP A 61 4.40 1.40 20.74
CA ASP A 61 4.92 0.95 19.46
C ASP A 61 5.38 2.19 18.68
N GLU A 62 6.63 2.61 18.88
CA GLU A 62 7.30 3.70 18.14
C GLU A 62 6.49 5.01 18.01
N GLY A 63 5.66 5.35 19.01
CA GLY A 63 4.83 6.56 19.01
C GLY A 63 3.53 6.45 18.20
N LYS A 64 3.15 5.26 17.73
CA LYS A 64 1.88 5.02 17.03
C LYS A 64 0.68 5.30 17.92
N LYS A 65 -0.44 5.66 17.27
CA LYS A 65 -1.68 6.03 17.95
C LYS A 65 -2.38 4.80 18.53
N ILE A 66 -2.70 4.84 19.82
CA ILE A 66 -3.64 3.92 20.46
C ILE A 66 -5.07 4.36 20.09
N VAL A 67 -5.84 3.46 19.48
CA VAL A 67 -7.20 3.71 18.98
C VAL A 67 -8.30 3.00 19.77
N GLY A 68 -7.93 2.12 20.68
CA GLY A 68 -8.90 1.44 21.52
C GLY A 68 -8.25 0.61 22.62
N PHE A 69 -9.11 0.05 23.46
CA PHE A 69 -8.72 -0.78 24.59
C PHE A 69 -9.57 -2.05 24.59
N HIS A 70 -9.01 -3.14 25.08
CA HIS A 70 -9.73 -4.37 25.37
C HIS A 70 -9.25 -4.95 26.70
N GLY A 71 -10.01 -5.86 27.28
CA GLY A 71 -9.64 -6.38 28.59
C GLY A 71 -10.73 -7.20 29.24
N ARG A 72 -10.51 -7.48 30.53
CA ARG A 72 -11.48 -8.13 31.42
C ARG A 72 -11.60 -7.30 32.67
N SER A 73 -12.81 -7.14 33.15
CA SER A 73 -13.09 -6.39 34.37
C SER A 73 -14.25 -7.00 35.13
N ALA A 74 -14.20 -6.89 36.45
CA ALA A 74 -15.31 -7.08 37.36
C ALA A 74 -15.34 -5.89 38.34
N ASN A 75 -15.15 -6.16 39.64
CA ASN A 75 -15.01 -5.12 40.68
C ASN A 75 -13.70 -4.31 40.54
N ALA A 76 -12.76 -4.79 39.75
CA ALA A 76 -11.50 -4.15 39.37
C ALA A 76 -11.20 -4.48 37.90
N ILE A 77 -10.16 -3.86 37.33
CA ILE A 77 -9.65 -4.19 36.00
C ILE A 77 -8.68 -5.36 36.15
N ASP A 78 -9.09 -6.54 35.69
CA ASP A 78 -8.29 -7.77 35.81
C ASP A 78 -7.20 -7.84 34.73
N ALA A 79 -7.50 -7.36 33.52
CA ALA A 79 -6.57 -7.33 32.40
C ALA A 79 -6.87 -6.17 31.48
N LEU A 80 -5.82 -5.57 30.92
CA LEU A 80 -5.89 -4.50 29.94
C LEU A 80 -4.98 -4.83 28.75
N GLY A 81 -5.46 -4.57 27.55
CA GLY A 81 -4.70 -4.51 26.32
C GLY A 81 -5.15 -3.30 25.50
N VAL A 82 -4.36 -2.96 24.48
CA VAL A 82 -4.61 -1.79 23.62
C VAL A 82 -4.67 -2.21 22.15
N TYR A 83 -5.50 -1.50 21.38
CA TYR A 83 -5.43 -1.53 19.93
C TYR A 83 -4.55 -0.35 19.49
N ILE A 84 -3.42 -0.66 18.88
CA ILE A 84 -2.52 0.33 18.27
C ILE A 84 -2.82 0.36 16.77
N VAL A 85 -2.81 1.56 16.16
CA VAL A 85 -2.79 1.67 14.70
C VAL A 85 -1.56 0.93 14.21
N GLN A 86 -1.77 -0.23 13.61
CA GLN A 86 -0.73 -0.84 12.82
C GLN A 86 -0.54 0.02 11.57
N ASP A 87 0.70 0.24 11.15
CA ASP A 87 1.02 0.66 9.78
C ASP A 87 0.68 -0.50 8.83
N SER A 88 -0.58 -0.89 8.85
CA SER A 88 -1.17 -1.58 7.75
C SER A 88 -1.18 -0.57 6.63
N LEU A 89 -0.69 -0.96 5.46
CA LEU A 89 -0.89 -0.30 4.18
C LEU A 89 -2.40 -0.19 3.80
N THR A 90 -3.30 -0.17 4.78
CA THR A 90 -4.76 -0.08 4.69
C THR A 90 -5.31 1.22 5.28
N THR A 91 -4.48 2.25 5.52
CA THR A 91 -4.98 3.56 5.09
C THR A 91 -5.29 3.39 3.61
N SER A 92 -6.57 3.44 3.27
CA SER A 92 -7.03 3.64 1.90
C SER A 92 -6.41 4.95 1.42
N SER A 93 -5.13 4.92 1.02
CA SER A 93 -4.59 5.85 0.04
C SER A 93 -5.66 5.92 -1.04
N PRO A 94 -6.14 7.11 -1.43
CA PRO A 94 -7.10 7.19 -2.51
C PRO A 94 -6.54 6.41 -3.70
N LEU A 95 -7.21 5.33 -4.06
CA LEU A 95 -6.81 4.53 -5.21
C LEU A 95 -7.21 5.33 -6.44
N TYR A 96 -6.24 5.93 -7.12
CA TYR A 96 -6.52 6.69 -8.34
C TYR A 96 -6.56 5.74 -9.52
N LYS A 97 -7.64 5.76 -10.28
CA LYS A 97 -7.76 5.08 -11.57
C LYS A 97 -7.61 6.12 -12.68
N LEU A 98 -6.57 5.96 -13.51
CA LEU A 98 -6.51 6.66 -14.80
C LEU A 98 -7.09 5.75 -15.88
N GLU A 99 -8.10 6.26 -16.58
CA GLU A 99 -8.79 5.54 -17.64
C GLU A 99 -7.86 5.11 -18.76
N ALA A 100 -8.17 3.96 -19.36
CA ALA A 100 -7.35 3.39 -20.42
C ALA A 100 -7.41 4.27 -21.68
N LYS A 101 -6.25 4.55 -22.26
CA LYS A 101 -6.09 5.31 -23.51
C LYS A 101 -5.45 4.43 -24.57
N GLY A 102 -5.86 4.63 -25.83
CA GLY A 102 -5.44 3.81 -26.96
C GLY A 102 -6.61 3.54 -27.92
N GLY A 103 -6.66 2.32 -28.44
CA GLY A 103 -7.75 1.81 -29.26
C GLY A 103 -9.03 1.53 -28.50
N THR A 104 -10.13 1.50 -29.25
CA THR A 104 -11.48 1.21 -28.72
C THR A 104 -11.84 -0.27 -28.80
N GLU A 105 -11.12 -1.02 -29.63
CA GLU A 105 -11.33 -2.45 -29.88
C GLU A 105 -10.69 -3.32 -28.79
N GLY A 106 -10.82 -4.63 -28.92
CA GLY A 106 -10.26 -5.60 -27.99
C GLY A 106 -11.17 -5.92 -26.80
N ARG A 107 -10.83 -7.00 -26.09
CA ARG A 107 -11.47 -7.43 -24.85
C ARG A 107 -10.95 -6.60 -23.68
N VAL A 108 -11.86 -6.15 -22.83
CA VAL A 108 -11.51 -5.44 -21.59
C VAL A 108 -10.87 -6.39 -20.59
N TRP A 109 -9.81 -5.93 -19.94
CA TRP A 109 -9.16 -6.57 -18.80
C TRP A 109 -8.90 -5.54 -17.70
N ASP A 110 -8.90 -6.00 -16.46
CA ASP A 110 -8.67 -5.17 -15.27
C ASP A 110 -8.02 -6.06 -14.20
N ASP A 111 -6.74 -5.85 -13.92
CA ASP A 111 -6.04 -6.64 -12.90
C ASP A 111 -6.39 -6.17 -11.48
N GLY A 112 -6.98 -4.98 -11.34
CA GLY A 112 -7.18 -4.31 -10.06
C GLY A 112 -5.88 -3.70 -9.51
N ALA A 113 -5.83 -3.53 -8.19
CA ALA A 113 -4.72 -2.92 -7.47
C ALA A 113 -4.04 -3.92 -6.53
N TYR A 114 -2.73 -3.76 -6.39
CA TYR A 114 -1.83 -4.64 -5.65
C TYR A 114 -0.92 -3.85 -4.71
N ASP A 115 -0.09 -4.52 -3.92
CA ASP A 115 0.86 -3.82 -3.04
C ASP A 115 1.97 -3.16 -3.87
N GLY A 116 2.34 -3.77 -5.00
CA GLY A 116 3.34 -3.21 -5.92
C GLY A 116 3.42 -3.96 -7.25
N VAL A 117 4.07 -3.33 -8.22
CA VAL A 117 4.36 -3.90 -9.54
C VAL A 117 5.84 -4.22 -9.65
N LYS A 118 6.17 -5.49 -9.91
CA LYS A 118 7.52 -5.98 -10.18
C LYS A 118 7.87 -5.98 -11.66
N THR A 119 6.87 -6.08 -12.54
CA THR A 119 6.95 -6.19 -14.02
C THR A 119 7.91 -7.27 -14.50
N ARG A 120 7.48 -8.07 -15.49
CA ARG A 120 8.28 -9.23 -15.90
C ARG A 120 8.67 -9.15 -17.36
N ARG A 121 7.71 -9.17 -18.28
CA ARG A 121 7.99 -9.31 -19.71
C ARG A 121 7.10 -8.43 -20.57
N ILE A 122 7.70 -7.86 -21.60
CA ILE A 122 7.02 -7.08 -22.64
C ILE A 122 7.36 -7.72 -23.98
N GLY A 123 6.33 -8.14 -24.71
CA GLY A 123 6.46 -8.68 -26.06
C GLY A 123 6.07 -7.65 -27.11
N GLN A 124 6.82 -7.61 -28.20
CA GLN A 124 6.57 -6.73 -29.33
C GLN A 124 6.81 -7.44 -30.66
N ASP A 125 6.15 -6.96 -31.69
CA ASP A 125 6.48 -7.25 -33.09
C ASP A 125 7.19 -6.03 -33.71
N ASP A 126 7.32 -6.01 -35.04
CA ASP A 126 7.99 -4.93 -35.78
C ASP A 126 7.26 -3.57 -35.70
N SER A 127 6.07 -3.51 -35.10
CA SER A 127 5.22 -2.32 -35.10
C SER A 127 4.32 -2.12 -33.89
N ARG A 128 4.15 -3.11 -33.00
CA ARG A 128 3.17 -3.08 -31.90
C ARG A 128 3.73 -3.68 -30.62
N ILE A 129 3.22 -3.20 -29.48
CA ILE A 129 3.29 -3.94 -28.23
C ILE A 129 2.23 -5.03 -28.27
N THR A 130 2.65 -6.28 -28.37
CA THR A 130 1.74 -7.41 -28.53
C THR A 130 1.40 -8.09 -27.21
N TYR A 131 2.26 -7.97 -26.20
CA TYR A 131 2.15 -8.72 -24.96
C TYR A 131 2.67 -7.96 -23.75
N LEU A 132 1.96 -8.07 -22.63
CA LEU A 132 2.37 -7.56 -21.32
C LEU A 132 2.20 -8.66 -20.28
N GLU A 133 3.26 -8.97 -19.54
CA GLU A 133 3.20 -9.84 -18.37
C GLU A 133 3.64 -9.04 -17.15
N PHE A 134 2.66 -8.71 -16.31
CA PHE A 134 2.90 -8.06 -15.04
C PHE A 134 3.07 -9.11 -13.95
N GLU A 135 4.03 -8.86 -13.07
CA GLU A 135 4.17 -9.57 -11.80
C GLU A 135 3.85 -8.57 -10.71
N TYR A 136 2.91 -8.91 -9.84
CA TYR A 136 2.42 -8.08 -8.76
C TYR A 136 2.76 -8.69 -7.40
N GLU A 137 3.04 -7.84 -6.43
CA GLU A 137 3.16 -8.23 -5.02
C GLU A 137 1.80 -8.13 -4.32
N LYS A 138 1.43 -9.17 -3.58
CA LYS A 138 0.22 -9.22 -2.75
C LYS A 138 0.49 -10.00 -1.46
N SER A 139 0.59 -9.27 -0.35
CA SER A 139 0.74 -9.84 1.00
C SER A 139 1.88 -10.85 1.12
N GLY A 140 3.06 -10.52 0.55
CA GLY A 140 4.25 -11.39 0.58
C GLY A 140 4.30 -12.45 -0.51
N LYS A 141 3.34 -12.46 -1.45
CA LYS A 141 3.26 -13.42 -2.56
C LYS A 141 3.27 -12.70 -3.90
N SER A 142 3.80 -13.37 -4.91
CA SER A 142 3.82 -12.84 -6.28
C SER A 142 2.72 -13.46 -7.14
N GLU A 143 2.00 -12.62 -7.87
CA GLU A 143 0.93 -13.00 -8.80
C GLU A 143 1.26 -12.50 -10.21
N THR A 144 1.21 -13.38 -11.21
CA THR A 144 1.44 -13.02 -12.61
C THR A 144 0.12 -12.81 -13.35
N ARG A 145 0.08 -11.79 -14.21
CA ARG A 145 -1.05 -11.45 -15.10
C ARG A 145 -0.55 -11.19 -16.52
N PRO A 146 -0.80 -12.13 -17.46
CA PRO A 146 -0.45 -11.96 -18.87
C PRO A 146 -1.60 -11.39 -19.68
N HIS A 147 -1.28 -10.50 -20.62
CA HIS A 147 -2.21 -9.84 -21.53
C HIS A 147 -1.66 -9.78 -22.96
N GLY A 148 -2.52 -9.92 -23.96
CA GLY A 148 -2.20 -9.93 -25.38
C GLY A 148 -1.63 -11.26 -25.89
N VAL A 149 -0.95 -11.22 -27.04
CA VAL A 149 -0.35 -12.38 -27.69
C VAL A 149 1.16 -12.30 -27.63
N LYS A 150 1.78 -13.31 -27.03
CA LYS A 150 3.23 -13.41 -26.87
C LYS A 150 3.91 -13.29 -28.23
N GLY A 151 4.59 -12.16 -28.45
CA GLY A 151 5.31 -11.87 -29.68
C GLY A 151 6.64 -12.61 -29.76
N GLU A 152 7.30 -12.48 -30.91
CA GLU A 152 8.61 -13.11 -31.17
C GLU A 152 9.73 -12.48 -30.34
N LYS A 153 9.71 -11.15 -30.20
CA LYS A 153 10.68 -10.40 -29.40
C LYS A 153 10.13 -10.15 -28.01
N LEU A 154 10.73 -10.82 -27.02
CA LEU A 154 10.39 -10.69 -25.62
C LEU A 154 11.53 -9.97 -24.87
N SER A 155 11.19 -8.90 -24.18
CA SER A 155 12.13 -8.14 -23.35
C SER A 155 11.74 -8.25 -21.89
N GLU A 156 12.72 -8.40 -21.00
CA GLU A 156 12.48 -8.44 -19.56
C GLU A 156 12.73 -7.07 -18.92
N CYS A 157 11.90 -6.70 -17.95
CA CYS A 157 12.01 -5.43 -17.23
C CYS A 157 11.69 -5.64 -15.75
N VAL A 158 12.67 -6.12 -15.00
CA VAL A 158 12.53 -6.39 -13.56
C VAL A 158 12.59 -5.08 -12.77
N ILE A 159 11.63 -4.87 -11.88
CA ILE A 159 11.58 -3.79 -10.88
C ILE A 159 11.83 -4.41 -9.50
N ASP A 160 12.81 -3.86 -8.79
CA ASP A 160 13.28 -4.36 -7.50
C ASP A 160 12.39 -3.89 -6.34
N PHE A 161 11.15 -4.37 -6.29
CA PHE A 161 10.17 -3.99 -5.25
C PHE A 161 10.52 -4.61 -3.87
N PRO A 162 10.45 -3.85 -2.75
CA PRO A 162 9.88 -2.50 -2.61
C PRO A 162 10.87 -1.34 -2.81
N ASP A 163 12.16 -1.61 -2.98
CA ASP A 163 13.20 -0.58 -3.06
C ASP A 163 13.10 0.29 -4.32
N GLU A 164 12.54 -0.26 -5.40
CA GLU A 164 12.24 0.41 -6.65
C GLU A 164 10.77 0.19 -7.02
N TYR A 165 10.13 1.22 -7.58
CA TYR A 165 8.76 1.13 -8.07
C TYR A 165 8.58 1.97 -9.33
N VAL A 166 7.56 1.63 -10.14
CA VAL A 166 7.22 2.39 -11.34
C VAL A 166 6.47 3.66 -10.94
N LYS A 167 6.99 4.82 -11.34
CA LYS A 167 6.38 6.13 -11.10
C LYS A 167 5.42 6.54 -12.23
N SER A 168 5.79 6.22 -13.46
CA SER A 168 4.99 6.59 -14.62
C SER A 168 5.26 5.68 -15.80
N VAL A 169 4.23 5.56 -16.64
CA VAL A 169 4.32 4.95 -17.96
C VAL A 169 3.91 5.98 -18.99
N GLU A 170 4.81 6.31 -19.89
CA GLU A 170 4.47 7.02 -21.12
C GLU A 170 4.23 5.99 -22.22
N ALA A 171 3.19 6.18 -23.01
CA ALA A 171 2.80 5.28 -24.07
C ALA A 171 2.51 6.05 -25.35
N THR A 172 2.82 5.45 -26.49
CA THR A 172 2.30 5.90 -27.78
C THR A 172 1.36 4.89 -28.39
N TYR A 173 0.37 5.37 -29.14
CA TYR A 173 -0.60 4.54 -29.82
C TYR A 173 -0.91 5.08 -31.21
N ASP A 174 -1.13 4.17 -32.15
CA ASP A 174 -1.44 4.48 -33.54
C ASP A 174 -2.22 3.33 -34.19
N LYS A 175 -2.67 3.53 -35.43
CA LYS A 175 -3.25 2.48 -36.27
C LYS A 175 -2.25 2.11 -37.38
N PRO A 176 -1.40 1.08 -37.18
CA PRO A 176 -0.43 0.71 -38.21
C PRO A 176 -1.14 0.20 -39.47
N SER A 177 -0.60 0.51 -40.65
CA SER A 177 -1.28 0.28 -41.93
C SER A 177 -1.61 -1.19 -42.24
N LEU A 178 -0.85 -2.13 -41.67
CA LEU A 178 -1.06 -3.58 -41.84
C LEU A 178 -2.16 -4.14 -40.93
N PHE A 179 -2.63 -3.38 -39.94
CA PHE A 179 -3.58 -3.83 -38.94
C PHE A 179 -4.84 -2.96 -38.93
N ARG A 180 -5.95 -3.54 -38.51
CA ARG A 180 -7.26 -2.86 -38.53
C ARG A 180 -7.47 -1.94 -37.32
N ASN A 181 -6.80 -2.24 -36.22
CA ASN A 181 -7.05 -1.65 -34.91
C ASN A 181 -6.01 -0.58 -34.57
N THR A 182 -6.44 0.38 -33.77
CA THR A 182 -5.51 1.29 -33.07
C THR A 182 -4.97 0.56 -31.85
N VAL A 183 -3.66 0.57 -31.66
CA VAL A 183 -2.97 -0.23 -30.64
C VAL A 183 -1.81 0.54 -30.03
N ILE A 184 -1.34 0.10 -28.88
CA ILE A 184 -0.13 0.60 -28.24
C ILE A 184 1.10 0.20 -29.07
N ILE A 185 1.92 1.20 -29.40
CA ILE A 185 3.11 1.07 -30.25
C ILE A 185 4.39 1.09 -29.42
N SER A 186 4.42 1.91 -28.36
CA SER A 186 5.57 1.98 -27.46
C SER A 186 5.18 2.23 -26.02
N LEU A 187 6.09 1.83 -25.13
CA LEU A 187 6.02 2.08 -23.69
C LEU A 187 7.37 2.59 -23.21
N LYS A 188 7.34 3.62 -22.38
CA LYS A 188 8.49 4.15 -21.64
C LYS A 188 8.15 4.16 -20.15
N LEU A 189 8.87 3.34 -19.39
CA LEU A 189 8.69 3.19 -17.95
C LEU A 189 9.75 4.05 -17.23
N GLU A 190 9.32 4.86 -16.27
CA GLU A 190 10.21 5.60 -15.35
C GLU A 190 10.03 5.07 -13.93
N THR A 191 11.14 4.78 -13.24
CA THR A 191 11.13 4.23 -11.87
C THR A 191 11.51 5.27 -10.81
N SER A 192 11.26 4.95 -9.54
CA SER A 192 11.65 5.75 -8.38
C SER A 192 13.15 5.99 -8.25
N LYS A 193 13.98 5.06 -8.77
CA LYS A 193 15.44 5.18 -8.82
C LYS A 193 15.94 5.98 -10.04
N GLY A 194 15.03 6.57 -10.83
CA GLY A 194 15.35 7.36 -12.03
C GLY A 194 15.72 6.52 -13.26
N ARG A 195 15.55 5.20 -13.20
CA ARG A 195 15.78 4.31 -14.35
C ARG A 195 14.66 4.49 -15.37
N THR A 196 15.05 4.49 -16.64
CA THR A 196 14.12 4.55 -17.77
C THR A 196 14.32 3.35 -18.68
N SER A 197 13.23 2.66 -19.01
CA SER A 197 13.21 1.55 -19.97
C SER A 197 12.21 1.84 -21.09
N ILE A 198 12.61 1.62 -22.35
CA ILE A 198 11.79 1.92 -23.54
C ILE A 198 11.58 0.64 -24.34
N PHE A 199 10.34 0.41 -24.79
CA PHE A 199 9.89 -0.73 -25.58
C PHE A 199 9.07 -0.25 -26.77
N GLY A 200 9.15 -0.96 -27.89
CA GLY A 200 8.49 -0.57 -29.14
C GLY A 200 9.11 0.65 -29.83
N TYR A 201 8.31 1.36 -30.63
CA TYR A 201 8.75 2.51 -31.44
C TYR A 201 7.90 3.75 -31.12
N GLU A 202 8.52 4.87 -30.76
CA GLU A 202 7.81 6.10 -30.37
C GLU A 202 7.14 6.81 -31.57
N VAL A 203 6.04 6.23 -32.05
CA VAL A 203 5.24 6.71 -33.18
C VAL A 203 3.78 6.86 -32.75
N GLY A 204 3.10 7.86 -33.32
CA GLY A 204 1.67 8.10 -33.10
C GLY A 204 1.36 9.08 -31.98
N LYS A 205 0.15 8.97 -31.43
CA LYS A 205 -0.33 9.84 -30.33
C LYS A 205 0.26 9.38 -29.01
N LYS A 206 0.66 10.33 -28.18
CA LYS A 206 1.31 10.08 -26.87
C LYS A 206 0.36 10.35 -25.71
N PHE A 207 0.42 9.54 -24.66
CA PHE A 207 -0.17 9.83 -23.36
C PHE A 207 0.74 9.35 -22.23
N VAL A 208 0.51 9.90 -21.04
CA VAL A 208 1.27 9.55 -19.83
C VAL A 208 0.28 9.11 -18.75
N LEU A 209 0.59 7.97 -18.14
CA LEU A 209 -0.02 7.46 -16.92
C LEU A 209 0.89 7.83 -15.75
N LYS A 210 0.51 8.87 -15.01
CA LYS A 210 1.24 9.39 -13.86
C LYS A 210 0.27 10.05 -12.89
N GLN A 211 0.49 9.84 -11.60
CA GLN A 211 -0.19 10.53 -10.51
C GLN A 211 0.87 11.09 -9.56
N ASN A 212 0.77 12.37 -9.19
CA ASN A 212 1.76 13.03 -8.33
C ASN A 212 1.82 12.34 -6.98
N ASP A 213 3.03 12.06 -6.49
CA ASP A 213 3.31 11.44 -5.19
C ASP A 213 2.73 10.03 -4.98
N HIS A 214 2.28 9.36 -6.05
CA HIS A 214 1.79 7.98 -6.00
C HIS A 214 2.58 7.08 -6.94
N ARG A 215 2.66 5.78 -6.60
CA ARG A 215 3.26 4.77 -7.47
C ARG A 215 2.20 4.04 -8.25
N ILE A 216 2.58 3.42 -9.36
CA ILE A 216 1.68 2.48 -10.05
C ILE A 216 1.57 1.20 -9.24
N VAL A 217 0.34 0.74 -9.03
CA VAL A 217 0.01 -0.47 -8.26
C VAL A 217 -0.83 -1.48 -9.02
N GLY A 218 -1.16 -1.20 -10.28
CA GLY A 218 -1.98 -2.08 -11.09
C GLY A 218 -2.23 -1.52 -12.47
N PHE A 219 -2.62 -2.38 -13.39
CA PHE A 219 -2.98 -1.99 -14.76
C PHE A 219 -4.36 -2.52 -15.15
N HIS A 220 -4.97 -1.82 -16.10
CA HIS A 220 -6.19 -2.26 -16.78
C HIS A 220 -6.13 -1.79 -18.23
N GLY A 221 -6.99 -2.32 -19.10
CA GLY A 221 -6.94 -1.94 -20.50
C GLY A 221 -7.82 -2.77 -21.41
N LYS A 222 -7.40 -2.81 -22.68
CA LYS A 222 -8.01 -3.64 -23.71
C LYS A 222 -6.94 -4.41 -24.48
N GLU A 223 -7.27 -5.64 -24.84
CA GLU A 223 -6.36 -6.55 -25.53
C GLU A 223 -7.04 -7.33 -26.66
N GLY A 224 -6.23 -7.71 -27.64
CA GLY A 224 -6.57 -8.65 -28.71
C GLY A 224 -5.30 -9.34 -29.19
N GLU A 225 -5.04 -9.28 -30.50
CA GLU A 225 -3.74 -9.71 -31.05
C GLU A 225 -2.57 -8.81 -30.62
N ALA A 226 -2.89 -7.62 -30.12
CA ALA A 226 -1.95 -6.69 -29.50
C ALA A 226 -2.61 -5.98 -28.31
N ILE A 227 -1.88 -5.10 -27.64
CA ILE A 227 -2.46 -4.26 -26.60
C ILE A 227 -3.17 -3.08 -27.25
N ASP A 228 -4.50 -3.04 -27.20
CA ASP A 228 -5.29 -1.98 -27.81
C ASP A 228 -5.22 -0.69 -26.97
N ALA A 229 -5.39 -0.80 -25.64
CA ALA A 229 -5.39 0.35 -24.73
C ALA A 229 -4.81 0.01 -23.36
N LEU A 230 -4.25 1.02 -22.67
CA LEU A 230 -3.64 0.86 -21.35
C LEU A 230 -4.05 1.99 -20.40
N GLY A 231 -4.43 1.61 -19.18
CA GLY A 231 -4.69 2.47 -18.03
C GLY A 231 -3.99 1.91 -16.79
N ALA A 232 -4.02 2.67 -15.69
CA ALA A 232 -3.29 2.30 -14.48
C ALA A 232 -4.01 2.72 -13.19
N TYR A 233 -3.70 1.99 -12.12
CA TYR A 233 -4.04 2.30 -10.74
C TYR A 233 -2.84 2.87 -10.00
N PHE A 234 -3.08 3.85 -9.12
CA PHE A 234 -2.05 4.51 -8.31
C PHE A 234 -2.43 4.54 -6.84
N ALA A 235 -1.44 4.31 -5.97
CA ALA A 235 -1.56 4.39 -4.51
C ALA A 235 -0.24 4.83 -3.85
#